data_AF-A0A9W7FZT0-F1
#
_entry.id   AF-A0A9W7FZT0-F1
#
_cell.length_a   1.000
_cell.length_b   1.000
_cell.length_c   1.000
_cell.angle_alpha   90.00
_cell.angle_beta   90.00
_cell.angle_gamma   90.00
#
_symmetry.space_group_name_H-M   'P 1'
#
loop_
_entity.id
_entity.type
_entity.pdbx_description
1 polymer ?
#
loop_
_entity_poly.entity_id
_entity_poly.type
_entity_poly.pdbx_seq_one_letter_code
_entity_poly.pdbx_strand_id
1 'polypeptide(L)'
;MIPALILTFGTHVLQSEDSADDKQWLTFWLLFSLFEVGVSVLDLLAIYIVPFYGEIKFGFILFLGVFGGAGKVYPLLEPFLLQAEKVAEKYEALAKEEVEKAKKKLK
;
A
#
# COMPACT_ATOMS: atom_id res chain seq x y z
N MET A 1 -21.50 -20.71 27.70
CA MET A 1 -20.04 -20.47 27.87
C MET A 1 -19.32 -20.17 26.55
N ILE A 2 -20.03 -19.67 25.53
CA ILE A 2 -19.49 -19.21 24.23
C ILE A 2 -19.76 -17.71 23.99
N PRO A 3 -20.86 -17.09 24.47
CA PRO A 3 -21.08 -15.66 24.19
C PRO A 3 -20.23 -14.71 25.03
N ALA A 4 -19.72 -15.15 26.19
CA ALA A 4 -18.85 -14.34 27.04
C ALA A 4 -17.45 -14.14 26.43
N LEU A 5 -16.94 -15.13 25.69
CA LEU A 5 -15.62 -15.09 25.04
C LEU A 5 -15.60 -14.12 23.85
N ILE A 6 -16.68 -14.03 23.07
CA ILE A 6 -16.76 -13.13 21.91
C ILE A 6 -16.79 -11.66 22.37
N LEU A 7 -17.44 -11.36 23.49
CA LEU A 7 -17.55 -10.00 24.00
C LEU A 7 -16.28 -9.50 24.71
N THR A 8 -15.50 -10.38 25.35
CA THR A 8 -14.20 -9.99 25.94
C THR A 8 -13.12 -9.76 24.87
N PHE A 9 -13.07 -10.55 23.79
CA PHE A 9 -12.10 -10.30 22.71
C PHE A 9 -12.43 -9.03 21.91
N GLY A 10 -13.71 -8.75 21.64
CA GLY A 10 -14.11 -7.56 20.87
C GLY A 10 -13.79 -6.23 21.56
N THR A 11 -13.77 -6.19 22.90
CA THR A 11 -13.45 -4.97 23.66
C THR A 11 -11.96 -4.70 23.77
N HIS A 12 -11.11 -5.75 23.81
CA HIS A 12 -9.65 -5.58 23.86
C HIS A 12 -9.08 -5.06 22.54
N VAL A 13 -9.66 -5.44 21.40
CA VAL A 13 -9.24 -5.00 20.06
C VAL A 13 -9.53 -3.51 19.81
N LEU A 14 -10.58 -2.96 20.44
CA LEU A 14 -10.93 -1.54 20.30
C LEU A 14 -10.14 -0.62 21.24
N GLN A 15 -9.44 -1.19 22.23
CA GLN A 15 -8.84 -0.43 23.33
C GLN A 15 -7.31 -0.34 23.27
N SER A 16 -6.66 -1.15 22.43
CA SER A 16 -5.26 -0.95 22.07
C SER A 16 -5.18 0.03 20.89
N GLU A 17 -5.14 1.33 21.18
CA GLU A 17 -4.68 2.38 20.27
C GLU A 17 -3.17 2.23 19.99
N ASP A 18 -2.75 1.06 19.52
CA ASP A 18 -1.34 0.81 19.23
C ASP A 18 -1.06 1.30 17.80
N SER A 19 -0.69 2.57 17.69
CA SER A 19 -0.33 3.24 16.43
C SER A 19 0.72 2.50 15.57
N ALA A 20 1.42 1.54 16.18
CA ALA A 20 2.37 0.66 15.51
C ALA A 20 1.69 -0.33 14.55
N ASP A 21 0.54 -0.88 14.93
CA ASP A 21 -0.19 -1.86 14.10
C ASP A 21 -0.80 -1.17 12.87
N ASP A 22 -1.41 0.01 13.06
CA ASP A 22 -1.96 0.80 11.96
C ASP A 22 -0.87 1.19 10.94
N LYS A 23 0.32 1.57 11.42
CA LYS A 23 1.47 1.84 10.55
C LYS A 23 1.92 0.60 9.78
N GLN A 24 1.93 -0.57 10.41
CA GLN A 24 2.30 -1.82 9.73
C GLN A 24 1.32 -2.16 8.59
N TRP A 25 0.02 -2.01 8.81
CA TRP A 25 -0.98 -2.30 7.78
C TRP A 25 -0.99 -1.26 6.66
N LEU A 26 -0.85 0.03 6.97
CA LEU A 26 -0.76 1.09 5.95
C LEU A 26 0.49 0.91 5.07
N THR A 27 1.63 0.62 5.68
CA THR A 27 2.88 0.37 4.93
C THR A 27 2.81 -0.92 4.12
N PHE A 28 2.13 -1.95 4.61
CA PHE A 28 1.81 -3.16 3.84
C PHE A 28 0.98 -2.82 2.59
N TRP A 29 -0.15 -2.13 2.73
CA TRP A 29 -1.02 -1.81 1.59
C TRP A 29 -0.33 -0.91 0.55
N LEU A 30 0.51 0.01 1.01
CA LEU A 30 1.32 0.87 0.15
C LEU A 30 2.35 0.05 -0.65
N LEU A 31 3.10 -0.83 0.02
CA LEU A 31 4.10 -1.68 -0.63
C LEU A 31 3.45 -2.70 -1.56
N PHE A 32 2.32 -3.28 -1.15
CA PHE A 32 1.54 -4.20 -1.95
C PHE A 32 1.07 -3.56 -3.25
N SER A 33 0.47 -2.37 -3.18
CA SER A 33 -0.02 -1.68 -4.37
C SER A 33 1.11 -1.25 -5.32
N LEU A 34 2.23 -0.74 -4.79
CA LEU A 34 3.40 -0.39 -5.60
C LEU A 34 4.00 -1.63 -6.30
N PHE A 35 4.13 -2.73 -5.55
CA PHE A 35 4.60 -4.00 -6.08
C PHE A 35 3.66 -4.55 -7.14
N GLU A 36 2.35 -4.51 -6.91
CA GLU A 36 1.34 -5.01 -7.86
C GLU A 36 1.37 -4.22 -9.17
N VAL A 37 1.55 -2.90 -9.12
CA VAL A 37 1.71 -2.08 -10.34
C VAL A 37 2.98 -2.49 -11.10
N GLY A 38 4.12 -2.62 -10.42
CA GLY A 38 5.37 -3.05 -11.07
C GLY A 38 5.28 -4.47 -11.65
N VAL A 39 4.65 -5.37 -10.90
CA VAL A 39 4.41 -6.76 -11.29
C VAL A 39 3.41 -6.85 -12.44
N SER A 40 2.38 -6.01 -12.51
CA SER A 40 1.38 -6.05 -13.59
C SER A 40 1.99 -5.89 -14.99
N VAL A 41 3.08 -5.13 -15.09
CA VAL A 41 3.84 -4.96 -16.35
C VAL A 41 4.69 -6.21 -16.63
N LEU A 42 5.21 -6.84 -15.58
CA LEU A 42 6.05 -8.03 -15.65
C LEU A 42 5.24 -9.32 -15.80
N ASP A 43 3.97 -9.37 -15.41
CA ASP A 43 3.11 -10.58 -15.46
C ASP A 43 3.04 -11.17 -16.88
N LEU A 44 3.03 -10.31 -17.90
CA LEU A 44 3.04 -10.72 -19.31
C LEU A 44 4.32 -11.45 -19.74
N LEU A 45 5.45 -11.15 -19.09
CA LEU A 45 6.77 -11.73 -19.40
C LEU A 45 7.16 -12.84 -18.40
N ALA A 46 6.79 -12.68 -17.13
CA ALA A 46 7.22 -13.52 -16.02
C ALA A 46 6.58 -14.91 -16.06
N ILE A 47 5.33 -15.02 -16.52
CA ILE A 47 4.61 -16.30 -16.61
C ILE A 47 5.25 -17.28 -17.61
N TYR A 48 5.99 -16.76 -18.59
CA TYR A 48 6.63 -17.57 -19.63
C TYR A 48 8.06 -18.00 -19.26
N ILE A 49 8.75 -17.22 -18.41
CA ILE A 49 10.19 -17.36 -18.15
C ILE A 49 10.52 -17.94 -16.77
N VAL A 50 9.70 -17.67 -15.74
CA VAL A 50 9.98 -18.12 -14.38
C VAL A 50 8.95 -19.17 -13.94
N PRO A 51 9.32 -20.47 -13.88
CA PRO A 51 8.51 -21.43 -13.14
C PRO A 51 8.54 -21.05 -11.65
N PHE A 52 7.39 -21.06 -11.00
CA PHE A 52 7.15 -20.64 -9.59
C PHE A 52 7.02 -19.14 -9.29
N TYR A 53 6.68 -18.33 -10.29
CA TYR A 53 6.45 -16.90 -10.08
C TYR A 53 5.33 -16.58 -9.06
N GLY A 54 4.24 -17.37 -9.08
CA GLY A 54 3.08 -17.16 -8.20
C GLY A 54 3.40 -17.39 -6.72
N GLU A 55 4.23 -18.38 -6.42
CA GLU A 55 4.67 -18.75 -5.08
C GLU A 55 5.63 -17.70 -4.51
N ILE A 56 6.50 -17.13 -5.35
CA ILE A 56 7.37 -16.01 -4.97
C ILE A 56 6.53 -14.77 -4.68
N LYS A 57 5.54 -14.46 -5.52
CA LYS A 57 4.59 -13.35 -5.29
C LYS A 57 3.87 -13.51 -3.96
N PHE A 58 3.36 -14.71 -3.69
CA PHE A 58 2.68 -15.02 -2.44
C PHE A 58 3.61 -14.94 -1.22
N GLY A 59 4.82 -15.47 -1.32
CA GLY A 59 5.84 -15.40 -0.27
C GLY A 59 6.25 -13.97 0.05
N PHE A 60 6.37 -13.11 -0.95
CA PHE A 60 6.69 -11.69 -0.77
C PHE A 60 5.58 -10.94 -0.03
N ILE A 61 4.32 -11.20 -0.38
CA ILE A 61 3.16 -10.61 0.30
C ILE A 61 3.11 -11.07 1.77
N LEU A 62 3.34 -12.37 2.03
CA LEU A 62 3.39 -12.90 3.40
C LEU A 62 4.55 -12.29 4.21
N PHE A 63 5.71 -12.12 3.59
CA PHE A 63 6.86 -11.46 4.22
C PHE A 63 6.55 -10.02 4.64
N LEU A 64 5.88 -9.26 3.78
CA LEU A 64 5.51 -7.88 4.06
C LEU A 64 4.50 -7.76 5.20
N GLY A 65 3.44 -8.58 5.19
CA GLY A 65 2.33 -8.47 6.14
C GLY A 65 2.53 -9.22 7.46
N VAL A 66 2.97 -10.47 7.41
CA VAL A 66 2.99 -11.39 8.58
C VAL A 66 4.31 -11.33 9.34
N PHE A 67 5.44 -11.13 8.65
CA PHE A 67 6.77 -11.13 9.28
C PHE A 67 7.26 -9.73 9.70
N GLY A 68 6.38 -8.71 9.65
CA GLY A 68 6.76 -7.32 9.95
C GLY A 68 7.80 -6.76 8.97
N GLY A 69 7.91 -7.34 7.77
CA GLY A 69 8.85 -6.89 6.74
C GLY A 69 8.61 -5.44 6.34
N ALA A 70 7.35 -4.99 6.36
CA ALA A 70 6.98 -3.62 6.08
C ALA A 70 7.72 -2.60 6.99
N GLY A 71 7.89 -2.89 8.28
CA GLY A 71 8.62 -2.01 9.21
C GLY A 71 10.12 -1.89 8.92
N LYS A 72 10.74 -2.92 8.33
CA LYS A 72 12.16 -2.90 7.94
C LYS A 72 12.41 -2.29 6.56
N VAL A 73 11.41 -2.38 5.69
CA VAL A 73 11.46 -1.89 4.31
C VAL A 73 11.03 -0.42 4.24
N TYR A 74 10.21 0.05 5.18
CA TYR A 74 9.74 1.43 5.24
C TYR A 74 10.87 2.48 5.27
N PRO A 75 11.96 2.36 6.06
CA PRO A 75 13.06 3.32 6.04
C PRO A 75 13.78 3.40 4.69
N LEU A 76 13.75 2.32 3.89
CA LEU A 76 14.29 2.33 2.53
C LEU A 76 13.36 3.04 1.54
N LEU A 77 12.04 3.04 1.80
CA LEU A 77 11.06 3.71 0.95
C LEU A 77 10.78 5.17 1.32
N GLU A 78 11.08 5.61 2.54
CA GLU A 78 10.93 6.99 2.98
C GLU A 78 11.42 8.03 1.94
N PRO A 79 12.64 7.91 1.35
CA PRO A 79 13.08 8.87 0.32
C PRO A 79 12.30 8.78 -0.99
N PHE A 80 11.71 7.63 -1.32
CA PHE A 80 10.86 7.46 -2.49
C PHE A 80 9.45 8.02 -2.27
N LEU A 81 8.91 7.90 -1.06
CA LEU A 81 7.61 8.47 -0.69
C LEU A 81 7.64 9.99 -0.71
N LEU A 82 8.69 10.61 -0.17
CA LEU A 82 8.87 12.06 -0.24
C LEU A 82 9.01 12.58 -1.69
N GLN A 83 9.57 11.76 -2.59
CA GLN A 83 9.61 12.09 -4.01
C GLN A 83 8.24 11.91 -4.67
N ALA A 84 7.51 10.85 -4.32
CA ALA A 84 6.16 10.60 -4.82
C ALA A 84 5.17 11.69 -4.43
N GLU A 85 5.24 12.21 -3.19
CA GLU A 85 4.41 13.34 -2.74
C GLU A 85 4.65 14.60 -3.58
N LYS A 86 5.92 14.97 -3.82
CA LYS A 86 6.27 16.10 -4.69
C LYS A 86 5.72 15.95 -6.12
N VAL A 87 5.74 14.72 -6.62
CA VAL A 87 5.21 14.39 -7.94
C VAL A 87 3.68 14.49 -7.93
N ALA A 88 3.00 13.99 -6.89
CA ALA A 88 1.55 14.08 -6.72
C ALA A 88 1.09 15.55 -6.65
N GLU A 89 1.74 16.39 -5.83
CA GLU A 89 1.44 17.82 -5.74
C GLU A 89 1.55 18.53 -7.10
N LYS A 90 2.58 18.19 -7.88
CA LYS A 90 2.75 18.73 -9.24
C LYS A 90 1.59 18.34 -10.16
N TYR A 91 1.14 17.09 -10.13
CA TYR A 91 0.02 16.64 -10.96
C TYR A 91 -1.32 17.24 -10.50
N GLU A 92 -1.52 17.45 -9.19
CA GLU A 92 -2.70 18.16 -8.69
C GLU A 92 -2.73 19.63 -9.12
N ALA A 93 -1.59 20.31 -9.11
CA ALA A 93 -1.49 21.69 -9.57
C ALA A 93 -1.83 21.81 -11.06
N LEU A 94 -1.30 20.89 -11.88
CA LEU A 94 -1.61 20.82 -13.31
C LEU A 94 -3.10 20.50 -13.55
N ALA A 95 -3.67 19.56 -12.80
CA ALA A 95 -5.10 19.22 -12.92
C ALA A 95 -6.00 20.42 -12.59
N LYS A 96 -5.67 21.18 -11.53
CA LYS A 96 -6.40 22.41 -11.17
C LYS A 96 -6.28 23.49 -12.25
N GLU A 97 -5.09 23.65 -12.84
CA GLU A 97 -4.86 24.60 -13.92
C GLU A 97 -5.68 24.24 -15.19
N GLU A 98 -5.71 22.98 -15.57
CA GLU A 98 -6.49 22.51 -16.72
C GLU A 98 -8.01 22.64 -16.48
N VAL A 99 -8.48 22.39 -15.26
CA VAL A 99 -9.89 22.63 -14.88
C VAL A 99 -10.25 24.13 -14.96
N GLU A 100 -9.38 25.02 -14.50
CA GLU A 100 -9.62 26.47 -14.59
C GLU A 100 -9.56 27.00 -16.04
N LYS A 101 -8.65 26.48 -16.87
CA LYS A 101 -8.64 26.77 -18.32
C LYS A 101 -9.91 26.27 -19.00
N ALA A 102 -10.39 25.07 -18.66
CA ALA A 102 -11.63 24.51 -19.20
C ALA A 102 -12.85 25.37 -18.82
N LYS A 103 -12.95 25.82 -17.56
CA LYS A 103 -14.00 26.75 -17.12
C LYS A 103 -13.98 28.08 -17.87
N LYS A 104 -12.78 28.63 -18.13
CA LYS A 104 -12.63 29.88 -18.89
C LYS A 104 -13.00 29.75 -20.37
N LYS A 105 -12.79 28.58 -20.98
CA LYS A 105 -13.22 28.30 -22.36
C LYS A 105 -14.72 28.08 -22.50
N LEU A 106 -15.39 27.69 -21.41
CA LEU A 106 -16.83 27.42 -21.38
C LEU A 106 -17.68 28.68 -21.14
N LYS A 107 -17.04 29.81 -20.82
CA LYS A 107 -17.67 31.10 -20.49
C LYS A 107 -17.40 32.11 -21.59
#